data_AF-A0A1F2WIC8-F1
#
_entry.id   AF-A0A1F2WIC8-F1
#
_cell.length_a   1.000
_cell.length_b   1.000
_cell.length_c   1.000
_cell.angle_alpha   90.00
_cell.angle_beta   90.00
_cell.angle_gamma   90.00
#
_symmetry.space_group_name_H-M   'P 1'
#
loop_
_entity.id
_entity.type
_entity.pdbx_description
1 polymer ?
#
loop_
_entity_poly.entity_id
_entity_poly.type
_entity_poly.pdbx_seq_one_letter_code
_entity_poly.pdbx_strand_id
1 'polypeptide(L)'
;MAGATQAQIDAAVTFARRRADNHRSYQDWLFYWDFSASSEAAWYCSELAWASYLMAGIDLVPAPNALGITPSMVAKSPLGGIVAGHGVMPD
;
A
#
# COMPACT_ATOMS: atom_id res chain seq x y z
N MET A 1 -20.36 -5.42 2.54
CA MET A 1 -19.08 -4.82 2.97
C MET A 1 -19.32 -3.34 3.18
N ALA A 2 -19.07 -2.81 4.37
CA ALA A 2 -19.03 -1.36 4.55
C ALA A 2 -17.73 -0.86 3.91
N GLY A 3 -17.82 0.09 2.99
CA GLY A 3 -16.64 0.70 2.37
C GLY A 3 -15.81 1.48 3.38
N ALA A 4 -14.59 1.86 2.98
CA ALA A 4 -13.77 2.79 3.76
C ALA A 4 -14.52 4.12 3.95
N THR A 5 -14.44 4.69 5.15
CA THR A 5 -14.99 6.03 5.43
C THR A 5 -14.13 7.11 4.78
N GLN A 6 -14.70 8.29 4.53
CA GLN A 6 -13.95 9.41 3.99
C GLN A 6 -12.74 9.80 4.87
N ALA A 7 -12.91 9.76 6.20
CA ALA A 7 -11.82 10.05 7.13
C ALA A 7 -10.63 9.09 6.98
N GLN A 8 -10.89 7.81 6.72
CA GLN A 8 -9.83 6.81 6.46
C GLN A 8 -9.15 7.07 5.12
N ILE A 9 -9.92 7.42 4.08
CA ILE A 9 -9.38 7.78 2.77
C ILE A 9 -8.45 9.01 2.89
N ASP A 10 -8.91 10.06 3.58
CA ASP A 10 -8.14 11.29 3.75
C ASP A 10 -6.85 11.07 4.55
N ALA A 11 -6.91 10.22 5.59
CA ALA A 11 -5.74 9.84 6.38
C ALA A 11 -4.71 9.08 5.53
N ALA A 12 -5.16 8.09 4.74
CA ALA A 12 -4.30 7.33 3.84
C ALA A 12 -3.62 8.22 2.79
N VAL A 13 -4.40 9.12 2.15
CA VAL A 13 -3.87 10.08 1.16
C VAL A 13 -2.88 11.05 1.79
N THR A 14 -3.17 11.55 2.99
CA THR A 14 -2.28 12.47 3.71
C THR A 14 -0.95 11.79 4.04
N PHE A 15 -0.99 10.52 4.48
CA PHE A 15 0.22 9.74 4.72
C PHE A 15 1.03 9.56 3.42
N ALA A 16 0.39 9.10 2.34
CA ALA A 16 1.04 8.87 1.06
C ALA A 16 1.72 10.14 0.51
N ARG A 17 1.02 11.29 0.55
CA ARG A 17 1.54 12.58 0.09
C ARG A 17 2.78 13.00 0.87
N ARG A 18 2.73 12.97 2.21
CA ARG A 18 3.88 13.31 3.05
C ARG A 18 5.11 12.45 2.75
N ARG A 19 4.92 11.18 2.33
CA ARG A 19 6.03 10.29 1.96
C ARG A 19 6.54 10.54 0.54
N ALA A 20 5.66 10.83 -0.41
CA ALA A 20 6.03 11.19 -1.78
C ALA A 20 6.78 12.53 -1.85
N ASP A 21 6.32 13.53 -1.07
CA ASP A 21 6.89 14.88 -1.03
C ASP A 21 8.29 14.93 -0.37
N ASN A 22 8.72 13.86 0.28
CA ASN A 22 10.08 13.76 0.82
C ASN A 22 11.14 13.50 -0.28
N HIS A 23 10.75 13.44 -1.56
CA HIS A 23 11.62 13.33 -2.74
C HIS A 23 12.71 12.24 -2.66
N ARG A 24 12.45 11.17 -1.91
CA ARG A 24 13.37 10.03 -1.83
C ARG A 24 13.26 9.16 -3.07
N SER A 25 14.39 8.60 -3.49
CA SER A 25 14.45 7.65 -4.59
C SER A 25 13.61 6.40 -4.28
N TYR A 26 12.93 5.86 -5.29
CA TYR A 26 12.29 4.56 -5.23
C TYR A 26 13.35 3.49 -4.86
N GLN A 27 13.30 2.96 -3.64
CA GLN A 27 14.19 1.86 -3.23
C GLN A 27 13.52 0.54 -3.60
N ASP A 28 14.04 -0.10 -4.65
CA ASP A 28 13.51 -1.35 -5.17
C ASP A 28 14.61 -2.20 -5.81
N TRP A 29 15.52 -2.73 -4.99
CA TRP A 29 16.47 -3.73 -5.49
C TRP A 29 16.52 -5.00 -4.63
N LEU A 30 16.11 -4.93 -3.35
CA LEU A 30 16.28 -6.05 -2.42
C LEU A 30 15.06 -6.35 -1.54
N PHE A 31 13.94 -5.64 -1.71
CA PHE A 31 12.71 -5.80 -0.90
C PHE A 31 12.94 -5.84 0.63
N TYR A 32 14.04 -5.27 1.13
CA TYR A 32 14.31 -5.18 2.56
C TYR A 32 13.32 -4.19 3.18
N TRP A 33 12.34 -4.76 3.86
CA TRP A 33 11.31 -4.00 4.53
C TRP A 33 11.85 -3.50 5.87
N ASP A 34 12.18 -2.20 5.94
CA ASP A 34 12.46 -1.54 7.20
C ASP A 34 11.17 -0.92 7.74
N PHE A 35 10.45 -1.67 8.58
CA PHE A 35 9.31 -1.18 9.35
C PHE A 35 9.74 -0.25 10.50
N SER A 36 10.91 0.37 10.42
CA SER A 36 11.25 1.45 11.34
C SER A 36 10.34 2.63 11.02
N ALA A 37 9.34 2.83 11.90
CA ALA A 37 8.56 4.05 11.96
C ALA A 37 9.44 5.31 12.16
N SER A 38 10.76 5.16 12.35
CA SER A 38 11.74 6.23 12.20
C SER A 38 11.80 6.65 10.74
N SER A 39 11.06 7.73 10.47
CA SER A 39 11.41 8.80 9.54
C SER A 39 12.45 8.44 8.48
N GLU A 40 12.01 8.42 7.22
CA GLU A 40 12.85 8.44 6.00
C GLU A 40 13.05 7.13 5.23
N ALA A 41 12.33 6.03 5.51
CA ALA A 41 12.34 4.88 4.60
C ALA A 41 11.93 5.30 3.16
N ALA A 42 12.63 4.77 2.16
CA ALA A 42 12.24 4.90 0.75
C ALA A 42 11.27 3.77 0.41
N TRP A 43 10.22 4.09 -0.34
CA TRP A 43 9.07 3.20 -0.49
C TRP A 43 9.00 2.63 -1.90
N TYR A 44 8.77 1.33 -2.00
CA TYR A 44 8.31 0.71 -3.25
C TYR A 44 6.79 0.69 -3.32
N CYS A 45 6.25 0.40 -4.50
CA CYS A 45 4.86 0.69 -4.85
C CYS A 45 3.82 0.09 -3.87
N SER A 46 3.91 -1.23 -3.63
CA SER A 46 2.96 -1.96 -2.79
C SER A 46 3.15 -1.71 -1.30
N GLU A 47 4.36 -1.39 -0.85
CA GLU A 47 4.64 -1.01 0.54
C GLU A 47 4.01 0.34 0.88
N LEU A 48 4.18 1.35 0.02
CA LEU A 48 3.57 2.66 0.23
C LEU A 48 2.04 2.56 0.29
N ALA A 49 1.46 1.78 -0.63
CA ALA A 49 0.02 1.54 -0.66
C ALA A 49 -0.45 0.90 0.65
N TRP A 50 0.14 -0.24 1.04
CA TRP A 50 -0.23 -0.93 2.28
C TRP A 50 -0.05 -0.05 3.52
N ALA A 51 1.10 0.60 3.68
CA ALA A 51 1.38 1.44 4.85
C ALA A 51 0.39 2.63 4.95
N SER A 52 0.00 3.22 3.82
CA SER A 52 -0.99 4.30 3.80
C SER A 52 -2.34 3.86 4.37
N TYR A 53 -2.81 2.68 3.97
CA TYR A 53 -4.07 2.12 4.49
C TYR A 53 -3.93 1.63 5.94
N LEU A 54 -2.79 1.02 6.30
CA LEU A 54 -2.53 0.57 7.66
C LEU A 54 -2.58 1.74 8.66
N MET A 55 -1.96 2.87 8.31
CA MET A 55 -1.99 4.09 9.12
C MET A 55 -3.37 4.74 9.23
N ALA A 56 -4.28 4.41 8.30
CA ALA A 56 -5.70 4.77 8.36
C ALA A 56 -6.56 3.71 9.08
N GLY A 57 -5.95 2.71 9.71
CA GLY A 57 -6.64 1.63 10.44
C GLY A 57 -7.23 0.54 9.53
N ILE A 58 -6.78 0.45 8.28
CA ILE A 58 -7.20 -0.57 7.31
C ILE A 58 -6.01 -1.46 6.99
N ASP A 59 -5.95 -2.63 7.60
CA ASP A 59 -4.87 -3.57 7.32
C ASP A 59 -5.19 -4.45 6.11
N LEU A 60 -4.65 -4.07 4.95
CA LEU A 60 -4.82 -4.83 3.71
C LEU A 60 -4.04 -6.15 3.71
N VAL A 61 -2.96 -6.25 4.50
CA VAL A 61 -2.03 -7.39 4.48
C VAL A 61 -1.66 -7.76 5.94
N PRO A 62 -2.57 -8.45 6.67
CA PRO A 62 -2.38 -8.76 8.09
C PRO A 62 -1.29 -9.80 8.38
N ALA A 63 -0.86 -10.55 7.36
CA ALA A 63 0.24 -11.49 7.42
C ALA A 63 1.27 -11.17 6.34
N PRO A 64 2.07 -10.11 6.54
CA PRO A 64 3.08 -9.75 5.58
C PRO A 64 4.22 -10.78 5.59
N ASN A 65 4.91 -10.96 4.47
CA ASN A 65 5.94 -11.98 4.37
C ASN A 65 7.31 -11.40 4.79
N ALA A 66 8.27 -12.28 5.12
CA ALA A 66 9.62 -11.87 5.54
C ALA A 66 10.41 -11.12 4.44
N LEU A 67 9.94 -11.17 3.21
CA LEU A 67 10.52 -10.52 2.02
C LEU A 67 9.75 -9.23 1.65
N GLY A 68 8.82 -8.74 2.47
CA GLY A 68 8.07 -7.50 2.24
C GLY A 68 6.61 -7.67 1.79
N ILE A 69 6.08 -6.60 1.19
CA ILE A 69 4.69 -6.48 0.77
C ILE A 69 4.59 -6.56 -0.74
N THR A 70 4.16 -7.70 -1.30
CA THR A 70 4.03 -7.80 -2.76
C THR A 70 2.73 -7.14 -3.26
N PRO A 71 2.66 -6.66 -4.51
CA PRO A 71 1.41 -6.19 -5.11
C PRO A 71 0.30 -7.25 -5.08
N SER A 72 0.67 -8.52 -5.24
CA SER A 72 -0.28 -9.64 -5.18
C SER A 72 -0.90 -9.84 -3.79
N MET A 73 -0.19 -9.49 -2.70
CA MET A 73 -0.75 -9.56 -1.35
C MET A 73 -1.81 -8.48 -1.14
N VAL A 74 -1.53 -7.25 -1.61
CA VAL A 74 -2.50 -6.15 -1.58
C VAL A 74 -3.74 -6.49 -2.43
N ALA A 75 -3.54 -7.02 -3.64
CA ALA A 75 -4.63 -7.40 -4.54
C ALA A 75 -5.51 -8.54 -4.00
N LYS A 76 -4.95 -9.45 -3.19
CA LYS A 76 -5.67 -10.57 -2.56
C LYS A 76 -6.27 -10.23 -1.20
N SER A 77 -6.19 -8.97 -0.77
CA SER A 77 -6.73 -8.55 0.51
C SER A 77 -8.22 -8.90 0.63
N PRO A 78 -8.68 -9.53 1.73
CA PRO A 78 -10.10 -9.84 1.93
C PRO A 78 -10.95 -8.58 2.17
N LEU A 79 -10.31 -7.42 2.41
CA LEU A 79 -10.97 -6.12 2.56
C LEU A 79 -11.21 -5.43 1.21
N GLY A 80 -10.53 -5.89 0.15
CA GLY A 80 -10.64 -5.35 -1.20
C GLY A 80 -11.70 -6.05 -2.04
N GLY A 81 -12.10 -5.39 -3.13
CA GLY A 81 -12.95 -5.97 -4.17
C GLY A 81 -12.59 -5.42 -5.54
N ILE A 82 -12.82 -6.21 -6.58
CA ILE A 82 -12.64 -5.75 -7.96
C ILE A 82 -13.80 -4.84 -8.31
N VAL A 83 -13.53 -3.56 -8.55
CA VAL A 83 -14.53 -2.56 -8.94
C VAL A 83 -14.43 -2.16 -10.41
N ALA A 84 -13.30 -2.46 -11.05
CA ALA A 84 -13.05 -2.23 -12.47
C ALA A 84 -11.97 -3.19 -12.97
N GLY A 85 -12.03 -3.57 -14.25
CA GLY A 85 -11.02 -4.37 -14.92
C GLY A 85 -11.05 -4.09 -16.42
N HIS A 86 -9.89 -4.09 -17.06
CA HIS A 86 -9.83 -4.01 -18.52
C HIS A 86 -9.86 -5.45 -19.06
N GLY A 87 -10.93 -5.80 -19.77
CA GLY A 87 -11.01 -7.09 -20.46
C GLY A 87 -9.89 -7.19 -21.49
N VAL A 88 -9.21 -8.33 -21.55
CA VAL A 88 -8.42 -8.68 -22.73
C VAL A 88 -9.45 -8.89 -23.83
N MET A 89 -9.46 -8.04 -24.88
CA MET A 89 -10.26 -8.34 -26.06
C MET A 89 -9.71 -9.66 -26.64
N PRO A 90 -10.54 -10.70 -26.84
CA PRO A 90 -10.11 -11.83 -27.63
C PRO A 90 -9.89 -11.34 -29.08
N ASP A 91 -8.76 -11.73 -29.66
CA ASP A 91 -8.44 -11.49 -31.08
C ASP A 91 -9.54 -12.02 -32.03
#